data_AF-A0A2M8CE62-F1
#
_entry.id   AF-A0A2M8CE62-F1
#
_cell.length_a   1.000
_cell.length_b   1.000
_cell.length_c   1.000
_cell.angle_alpha   90.00
_cell.angle_beta   90.00
_cell.angle_gamma   90.00
#
_symmetry.space_group_name_H-M   'P 1'
#
loop_
_entity.id
_entity.type
_entity.pdbx_description
1 polymer ?
#
loop_
_entity_poly.entity_id
_entity_poly.type
_entity_poly.pdbx_seq_one_letter_code
_entity_poly.pdbx_strand_id
1 'polypeptide(L)' 'MKIIFTLAVLLALGTMLIGQVAPDKYFIQFTDKNNSPYSINQPEEFLSQRAIDRREKYGIVITEEDLPVNPAY' A
#
# COMPACT_ATOMS: atom_id res chain seq x y z
N MET A 1 46.32 1.17 -11.81
CA MET A 1 45.74 0.10 -12.67
C MET A 1 44.95 -0.94 -11.88
N LYS A 2 45.47 -1.50 -10.77
CA LYS A 2 44.75 -2.49 -9.95
C LYS A 2 43.38 -2.02 -9.44
N ILE A 3 43.29 -0.80 -8.89
CA ILE A 3 42.02 -0.23 -8.37
C ILE A 3 40.97 -0.07 -9.48
N ILE A 4 41.38 0.45 -10.64
CA ILE A 4 40.48 0.65 -11.79
C ILE A 4 39.96 -0.71 -12.29
N PHE A 5 40.83 -1.73 -12.30
CA PHE A 5 40.45 -3.09 -12.64
C PHE A 5 39.46 -3.68 -11.62
N THR A 6 39.71 -3.50 -10.33
CA THR A 6 38.78 -3.93 -9.27
C THR A 6 37.42 -3.26 -9.39
N LEU A 7 37.37 -1.96 -9.69
CA LEU A 7 36.12 -1.21 -9.89
C LEU A 7 35.36 -1.67 -11.14
N ALA A 8 36.08 -1.94 -12.24
CA ALA A 8 35.47 -2.47 -13.45
C ALA A 8 34.85 -3.85 -13.23
N VAL A 9 35.52 -4.72 -12.45
CA VAL A 9 35.01 -6.05 -12.07
C VAL A 9 33.76 -5.93 -11.19
N LEU A 10 33.78 -5.07 -10.17
CA LEU A 10 32.62 -4.81 -9.31
C LEU A 10 31.41 -4.27 -10.10
N LEU A 11 31.64 -3.35 -11.02
CA LEU A 11 30.59 -2.77 -11.86
C LEU A 11 29.98 -3.82 -12.80
N ALA A 12 30.80 -4.69 -13.39
CA ALA A 12 30.33 -5.79 -14.23
C ALA A 12 29.48 -6.79 -13.43
N LEU A 13 29.91 -7.18 -12.24
CA LEU A 13 29.19 -8.10 -11.35
C LEU A 13 27.83 -7.54 -10.88
N GLY A 14 27.72 -6.22 -10.71
CA GLY A 14 26.47 -5.57 -10.31
C GLY A 14 25.34 -5.70 -11.33
N THR A 15 25.65 -5.88 -12.62
CA THR A 15 24.64 -6.00 -13.68
C THR A 15 23.91 -7.34 -13.69
N MET A 16 24.43 -8.35 -12.98
CA MET A 16 23.85 -9.70 -12.90
C MET A 16 22.91 -9.89 -11.70
N LEU A 17 22.66 -8.83 -10.92
CA LEU A 17 21.77 -8.90 -9.78
C LEU A 17 20.31 -8.81 -10.25
N ILE A 18 19.59 -9.93 -10.21
CA ILE A 18 18.14 -9.98 -10.39
C ILE A 18 17.50 -9.87 -9.00
N GLY A 19 16.56 -8.94 -8.83
CA GLY A 19 15.81 -8.81 -7.57
C GLY A 19 14.92 -10.01 -7.30
N GLN A 20 14.66 -10.32 -6.03
CA GLN A 20 13.67 -11.34 -5.65
C GLN A 20 12.30 -10.93 -6.17
N VAL A 21 11.72 -11.76 -7.03
CA VAL A 21 10.32 -11.64 -7.45
C VAL A 21 9.51 -12.58 -6.56
N ALA A 22 8.41 -12.10 -6.01
CA ALA A 22 7.37 -12.95 -5.44
C ALA A 22 6.39 -13.28 -6.59
N PRO A 23 6.54 -14.41 -7.30
CA PRO A 23 5.74 -14.72 -8.49
C PRO A 23 4.26 -14.90 -8.14
N ASP A 24 3.98 -15.34 -6.91
CA ASP A 24 2.65 -15.69 -6.48
C ASP A 24 2.05 -14.56 -5.64
N LYS A 25 1.22 -13.74 -6.28
CA LYS A 25 0.31 -12.81 -5.59
C LYS A 25 -1.10 -13.36 -5.67
N TYR A 26 -1.64 -13.77 -4.52
CA TYR A 26 -3.04 -14.15 -4.39
C TYR A 26 -3.84 -12.94 -3.90
N PHE A 27 -4.68 -12.38 -4.76
CA PHE A 27 -5.63 -11.33 -4.38
C PHE A 27 -6.99 -11.96 -4.11
N ILE A 28 -7.39 -11.97 -2.84
CA ILE A 28 -8.72 -12.43 -2.44
C ILE A 28 -9.59 -11.18 -2.29
N GLN A 29 -10.45 -10.95 -3.27
CA GLN A 29 -11.47 -9.91 -3.20
C GLN A 29 -12.69 -10.47 -2.49
N PHE A 30 -13.12 -9.82 -1.41
CA PHE A 30 -14.43 -10.11 -0.82
C PHE A 30 -15.54 -9.65 -1.79
N THR A 31 -16.49 -10.53 -2.03
CA THR A 31 -17.61 -10.31 -2.97
C THR A 31 -18.80 -9.58 -2.34
N ASP A 32 -18.84 -9.50 -1.02
CA ASP A 32 -20.00 -9.12 -0.23
C ASP A 32 -19.62 -8.21 0.94
N LYS A 33 -18.91 -7.12 0.62
CA LYS A 33 -18.67 -6.00 1.55
C LYS A 33 -19.89 -5.09 1.76
N ASN A 34 -21.07 -5.52 1.34
CA ASN A 34 -22.28 -4.70 1.39
C ASN A 34 -22.78 -4.54 2.84
N ASN A 35 -23.57 -3.50 3.07
CA ASN A 35 -24.20 -3.21 4.37
C ASN A 35 -23.21 -2.94 5.52
N SER A 36 -22.08 -2.27 5.24
CA SER A 36 -21.24 -1.72 6.31
C SER A 36 -22.08 -0.81 7.22
N PRO A 37 -21.96 -0.91 8.56
CA PRO A 37 -22.70 -0.04 9.47
C PRO A 37 -22.16 1.40 9.47
N TYR A 38 -20.98 1.63 8.88
CA TYR A 38 -20.30 2.91 8.84
C TYR A 38 -20.73 3.75 7.64
N SER A 39 -20.58 5.07 7.78
CA SER A 39 -20.96 6.04 6.76
C SER A 39 -19.83 7.04 6.51
N ILE A 40 -19.58 7.40 5.25
CA ILE A 40 -18.60 8.44 4.89
C ILE A 40 -18.95 9.82 5.47
N ASN A 41 -20.20 10.03 5.90
CA ASN A 41 -20.65 11.25 6.56
C ASN A 41 -20.32 11.29 8.06
N GLN A 42 -19.86 10.17 8.63
CA GLN A 42 -19.42 10.03 10.03
C GLN A 42 -18.05 9.33 10.07
N PRO A 43 -17.01 9.94 9.45
CA PRO A 43 -15.70 9.31 9.32
C PRO A 43 -15.01 9.00 10.65
N GLU A 44 -15.32 9.75 11.71
CA GLU A 44 -14.82 9.54 13.07
C GLU A 44 -15.15 8.17 13.66
N GLU A 45 -16.17 7.48 13.14
CA GLU A 45 -16.53 6.14 13.59
C GLU A 45 -15.54 5.06 13.12
N PHE A 46 -14.80 5.30 12.03
CA PHE A 46 -13.85 4.34 11.46
C PHE A 46 -12.45 4.93 11.15
N LEU A 47 -12.27 6.25 11.27
CA LEU A 47 -10.99 6.94 11.14
C LEU A 47 -10.62 7.65 12.44
N SER A 48 -9.37 7.48 12.87
CA SER A 48 -8.80 8.31 13.93
C SER A 48 -8.74 9.78 13.50
N GLN A 49 -8.82 10.72 14.45
CA GLN A 49 -8.63 12.15 14.19
C GLN A 49 -7.37 12.45 13.36
N ARG A 50 -6.23 11.84 13.73
CA ARG A 50 -4.96 11.97 12.99
C ARG A 50 -5.06 11.60 11.50
N ALA A 51 -5.95 10.66 11.16
CA ALA A 51 -6.16 10.23 9.78
C ALA A 51 -7.06 11.21 9.01
N ILE A 52 -8.05 11.80 9.68
CA ILE A 52 -8.91 12.86 9.13
C ILE A 52 -8.06 14.10 8.84
N ASP A 53 -7.29 14.59 9.83
CA ASP A 53 -6.42 15.76 9.68
C ASP A 53 -5.42 15.61 8.52
N ARG A 54 -4.87 14.40 8.34
CA ARG A 54 -3.94 14.11 7.24
C ARG A 54 -4.65 14.19 5.88
N ARG A 55 -5.86 13.66 5.77
CA ARG A 55 -6.64 13.69 4.53
C ARG A 55 -7.01 15.12 4.16
N GLU A 56 -7.47 15.92 5.13
CA GLU A 56 -7.75 17.35 4.94
C GLU A 56 -6.51 18.11 4.47
N LYS A 57 -5.36 17.88 5.13
CA LYS A 57 -4.09 18.52 4.77
C LYS A 57 -3.67 18.27 3.31
N TYR A 58 -3.97 17.09 2.77
CA TYR A 58 -3.58 16.70 1.42
C TYR A 58 -4.74 16.70 0.41
N GLY A 59 -5.92 17.18 0.79
CA GLY A 59 -7.09 17.21 -0.09
C GLY A 59 -7.56 15.83 -0.55
N ILE A 60 -7.41 14.80 0.29
CA ILE A 60 -7.80 13.43 -0.02
C ILE A 60 -9.26 13.23 0.41
N VAL A 61 -10.13 12.99 -0.56
CA VAL A 61 -11.57 12.73 -0.32
C VAL A 61 -11.76 11.39 0.38
N ILE A 62 -12.70 11.32 1.31
CA ILE A 62 -13.16 10.08 1.94
C ILE A 62 -14.24 9.48 1.03
N THR A 63 -14.07 8.21 0.71
CA THR A 63 -14.86 7.48 -0.29
C THR A 63 -15.44 6.21 0.30
N GLU A 64 -16.38 5.57 -0.40
CA GLU A 64 -17.00 4.33 0.08
C GLU A 64 -15.97 3.18 0.17
N GLU A 65 -14.88 3.25 -0.60
CA GLU A 65 -13.76 2.31 -0.54
C GLU A 65 -12.96 2.40 0.77
N ASP A 66 -13.08 3.51 1.51
CA ASP A 66 -12.49 3.66 2.84
C ASP A 66 -13.30 2.95 3.93
N LEU A 67 -14.56 2.55 3.64
CA LEU A 67 -15.40 1.89 4.63
C LEU A 67 -14.80 0.52 4.99
N PRO A 68 -14.76 0.19 6.29
CA PRO A 68 -14.32 -1.12 6.72
C PRO A 68 -15.33 -2.19 6.27
N VAL A 69 -14.85 -3.44 6.22
CA VAL A 69 -15.69 -4.60 5.94
C VAL A 69 -16.78 -4.71 7.00
N ASN A 70 -17.97 -5.14 6.58
CA ASN A 70 -19.10 -5.39 7.47
C ASN A 70 -18.66 -6.31 8.64
N PRO A 71 -18.79 -5.89 9.91
CA PRO A 71 -18.40 -6.71 11.06
C PRO A 71 -19.13 -8.04 11.19
N ALA A 72 -20.27 -8.21 10.52
CA ALA A 72 -21.06 -9.45 10.52
C ALA A 72 -20.61 -10.49 9.47
N TYR A 73 -19.56 -10.19 8.70
CA TYR A 73 -18.93 -11.11 7.75
C TYR A 73 -18.08 -12.17 8.47
#